data_AF-X1TK51-F1
#
_entry.id   AF-X1TK51-F1
#
_cell.length_a   1.000
_cell.length_b   1.000
_cell.length_c   1.000
_cell.angle_alpha   90.00
_cell.angle_beta   90.00
_cell.angle_gamma   90.00
#
_symmetry.space_group_name_H-M   'P 1'
#
loop_
_entity.id
_entity.type
_entity.pdbx_description
1 polymer ?
#
loop_
_entity_poly.entity_id
_entity_poly.type
_entity_poly.pdbx_seq_one_letter_code
_entity_poly.pdbx_strand_id
1 'polypeptide(L)'
;DPNDPNEVGIPASGAGLYCWLGGINIQDCNISGNIADFSGGGVYLRDVNSSSFINSLIINNAAGRDGGGVSANWYTTPVISNCTFVGNASAGNIGEPNNTGFGGGLFCSYESDCTITDSIFWNNFALKGTAIAVGGGFEFDQRFATLAISYSDIKDGRSAVWVDDGCTLNWGAGNIDDDPLFTMGLLGNYYLGQTGAGQSRNSPCVDAGSDYASYVGLIGYTTRTDDTPDTGIVDMGYHHPRTEPCRLCDLVMDGIINFRDFAILA
;
A
#
# COMPACT_ATOMS: atom_id res chain seq x y z
N ASP A 1 -3.22 -24.14 10.61
CA ASP A 1 -1.98 -23.34 10.80
C ASP A 1 -1.06 -23.75 9.65
N PRO A 2 -0.40 -22.84 8.91
CA PRO A 2 0.52 -23.25 7.84
C PRO A 2 1.68 -24.16 8.34
N ASN A 3 1.83 -24.32 9.65
CA ASN A 3 2.67 -25.32 10.32
C ASN A 3 1.90 -26.31 11.23
N ASP A 4 0.58 -26.49 11.06
CA ASP A 4 -0.15 -27.58 11.73
C ASP A 4 0.23 -28.91 11.07
N PRO A 5 0.92 -29.85 11.77
CA PRO A 5 1.29 -31.15 11.20
C PRO A 5 0.08 -32.05 10.88
N ASN A 6 -1.16 -31.60 11.14
CA ASN A 6 -2.39 -32.31 10.83
C ASN A 6 -3.20 -31.71 9.65
N GLU A 7 -2.76 -30.60 9.03
CA GLU A 7 -3.43 -30.04 7.83
C GLU A 7 -2.91 -30.67 6.54
N VAL A 8 -3.71 -31.56 5.95
CA VAL A 8 -3.42 -32.25 4.69
C VAL A 8 -3.75 -31.32 3.50
N GLY A 9 -2.84 -30.39 3.21
CA GLY A 9 -2.88 -29.50 2.04
C GLY A 9 -2.58 -28.06 2.41
N ILE A 10 -1.35 -27.60 2.19
CA ILE A 10 -0.92 -26.23 2.50
C ILE A 10 -1.71 -25.28 1.57
N PRO A 11 -2.67 -24.49 2.06
CA PRO A 11 -3.39 -23.56 1.19
C PRO A 11 -2.43 -22.44 0.77
N ALA A 12 -2.38 -22.11 -0.52
CA ALA A 12 -1.44 -21.14 -1.07
C ALA A 12 -1.63 -19.76 -0.42
N SER A 13 -0.59 -19.24 0.23
CA SER A 13 -0.52 -17.91 0.83
C SER A 13 0.63 -17.12 0.22
N GLY A 14 0.51 -15.80 0.08
CA GLY A 14 1.58 -14.96 -0.46
C GLY A 14 1.90 -15.26 -1.91
N ALA A 15 0.89 -15.29 -2.78
CA ALA A 15 1.04 -15.78 -4.16
C ALA A 15 2.03 -14.95 -5.00
N GLY A 16 2.21 -13.66 -4.68
CA GLY A 16 3.33 -12.87 -5.18
C GLY A 16 4.57 -13.02 -4.30
N LEU A 17 4.44 -12.69 -3.02
CA LEU A 17 5.54 -12.71 -2.07
C LEU A 17 5.12 -13.22 -0.70
N TYR A 18 5.87 -14.19 -0.17
CA TYR A 18 5.70 -14.76 1.16
C TYR A 18 6.92 -14.44 2.02
N CYS A 19 6.75 -13.61 3.04
CA CYS A 19 7.79 -13.29 4.01
C CYS A 19 7.46 -13.90 5.37
N TRP A 20 8.35 -14.78 5.82
CA TRP A 20 8.31 -15.36 7.15
C TRP A 20 9.66 -15.18 7.81
N LEU A 21 9.67 -14.38 8.88
CA LEU A 21 10.86 -13.96 9.63
C LEU A 21 11.83 -13.09 8.81
N GLY A 22 12.33 -12.03 9.44
CA GLY A 22 13.26 -11.07 8.83
C GLY A 22 12.55 -9.90 8.11
N GLY A 23 13.21 -8.75 8.08
CA GLY A 23 12.66 -7.55 7.45
C GLY A 23 12.62 -7.62 5.93
N ILE A 24 11.73 -6.85 5.30
CA ILE A 24 11.65 -6.70 3.85
C ILE A 24 11.42 -5.23 3.47
N ASN A 25 12.14 -4.74 2.47
CA ASN A 25 11.87 -3.45 1.84
C ASN A 25 11.32 -3.68 0.42
N ILE A 26 10.06 -3.32 0.21
CA ILE A 26 9.38 -3.34 -1.09
C ILE A 26 9.30 -1.89 -1.55
N GLN A 27 10.16 -1.53 -2.49
CA GLN A 27 10.28 -0.18 -3.00
C GLN A 27 10.21 -0.18 -4.53
N ASP A 28 9.47 0.78 -5.11
CA ASP A 28 9.32 0.94 -6.57
C ASP A 28 8.85 -0.34 -7.28
N CYS A 29 8.02 -1.13 -6.59
CA CYS A 29 7.55 -2.42 -7.05
C CYS A 29 6.14 -2.34 -7.64
N ASN A 30 5.86 -3.20 -8.61
CA ASN A 30 4.51 -3.48 -9.10
C ASN A 30 4.16 -4.93 -8.78
N ILE A 31 3.31 -5.13 -7.76
CA ILE A 31 2.80 -6.43 -7.33
C ILE A 31 1.37 -6.53 -7.85
N SER A 32 1.18 -7.30 -8.92
CA SER A 32 -0.11 -7.33 -9.60
C SER A 32 -0.56 -8.69 -10.09
N GLY A 33 -1.89 -8.89 -10.07
CA GLY A 33 -2.53 -10.08 -10.65
C GLY A 33 -2.24 -11.39 -9.93
N ASN A 34 -1.77 -11.34 -8.68
CA ASN A 34 -1.46 -12.54 -7.90
C ASN A 34 -2.72 -13.03 -7.17
N ILE A 35 -2.90 -14.35 -7.12
CA ILE A 35 -4.09 -14.98 -6.54
C ILE A 35 -3.65 -16.04 -5.54
N ALA A 36 -4.03 -15.87 -4.27
CA ALA A 36 -3.82 -16.82 -3.20
C ALA A 36 -5.15 -17.44 -2.78
N ASP A 37 -5.18 -18.75 -2.55
CA ASP A 37 -6.39 -19.41 -2.04
C ASP A 37 -6.69 -18.99 -0.59
N PHE A 38 -5.69 -18.49 0.14
CA PHE A 38 -5.80 -18.17 1.55
C PHE A 38 -5.53 -16.71 1.86
N SER A 39 -4.30 -16.34 2.22
CA SER A 39 -3.96 -14.99 2.67
C SER A 39 -2.92 -14.33 1.80
N GLY A 40 -3.03 -13.01 1.65
CA GLY A 40 -2.00 -12.20 1.00
C GLY A 40 -1.92 -12.51 -0.49
N GLY A 41 -2.92 -12.05 -1.25
CA GLY A 41 -2.96 -12.28 -2.69
C GLY A 41 -1.68 -11.78 -3.35
N GLY A 42 -1.30 -10.54 -3.05
CA GLY A 42 0.00 -9.97 -3.43
C GLY A 42 1.10 -10.37 -2.46
N VAL A 43 0.98 -9.96 -1.20
CA VAL A 43 2.03 -10.17 -0.18
C VAL A 43 1.44 -10.75 1.10
N TYR A 44 2.13 -11.75 1.65
CA TYR A 44 1.86 -12.26 2.99
C TYR A 44 3.07 -12.02 3.89
N LEU A 45 2.85 -11.38 5.05
CA LEU A 45 3.85 -11.12 6.08
C LEU A 45 3.51 -11.91 7.35
N ARG A 46 4.51 -12.59 7.92
CA ARG A 46 4.42 -13.31 9.19
C ARG A 46 5.67 -13.15 10.03
N ASP A 47 5.51 -12.72 11.29
CA ASP A 47 6.61 -12.51 12.24
C ASP A 47 7.70 -11.56 11.67
N VAL A 48 7.26 -10.47 11.03
CA VAL A 48 8.13 -9.46 10.38
C VAL A 48 8.00 -8.11 11.07
N ASN A 49 8.98 -7.76 11.90
CA ASN A 49 9.00 -6.52 12.70
C ASN A 49 9.76 -5.36 12.05
N SER A 50 10.10 -5.45 10.77
CA SER A 50 10.75 -4.39 10.00
C SER A 50 10.44 -4.53 8.51
N SER A 51 9.18 -4.30 8.15
CA SER A 51 8.77 -4.28 6.75
C SER A 51 8.42 -2.87 6.29
N SER A 52 8.82 -2.51 5.07
CA SER A 52 8.46 -1.24 4.44
C SER A 52 7.93 -1.46 3.04
N PHE A 53 6.89 -0.71 2.69
CA PHE A 53 6.35 -0.58 1.34
C PHE A 53 6.44 0.89 0.99
N ILE A 54 7.26 1.22 0.00
CA ILE A 54 7.54 2.59 -0.39
C ILE A 54 7.28 2.70 -1.88
N ASN A 55 6.52 3.72 -2.27
CA ASN A 55 6.31 4.07 -3.67
C ASN A 55 6.00 2.86 -4.56
N SER A 56 5.02 2.03 -4.16
CA SER A 56 4.73 0.76 -4.85
C SER A 56 3.27 0.65 -5.26
N LEU A 57 3.06 -0.06 -6.36
CA LEU A 57 1.74 -0.44 -6.87
C LEU A 57 1.39 -1.85 -6.38
N ILE A 58 0.27 -1.98 -5.68
CA ILE A 58 -0.31 -3.26 -5.27
C ILE A 58 -1.68 -3.33 -5.92
N ILE A 59 -1.81 -4.02 -7.05
CA ILE A 59 -3.01 -3.91 -7.89
C ILE A 59 -3.60 -5.26 -8.32
N ASN A 60 -4.92 -5.37 -8.31
CA ASN A 60 -5.66 -6.52 -8.82
C ASN A 60 -5.19 -7.87 -8.26
N ASN A 61 -4.75 -7.91 -7.00
CA ASN A 61 -4.42 -9.16 -6.32
C ASN A 61 -5.64 -9.69 -5.58
N ALA A 62 -5.74 -11.02 -5.43
CA ALA A 62 -6.89 -11.66 -4.80
C ALA A 62 -6.47 -12.70 -3.76
N ALA A 63 -7.23 -12.77 -2.65
CA ALA A 63 -7.07 -13.74 -1.59
C ALA A 63 -8.42 -14.36 -1.20
N GLY A 64 -8.46 -15.66 -0.92
CA GLY A 64 -9.69 -16.33 -0.46
C GLY A 64 -10.12 -15.94 0.95
N ARG A 65 -9.16 -15.77 1.88
CA ARG A 65 -9.42 -15.52 3.31
C ARG A 65 -9.24 -14.06 3.72
N ASP A 66 -8.09 -13.45 3.44
CA ASP A 66 -7.79 -12.09 3.90
C ASP A 66 -6.63 -11.44 3.16
N GLY A 67 -6.63 -10.10 3.16
CA GLY A 67 -5.56 -9.29 2.59
C GLY A 67 -5.39 -9.55 1.10
N GLY A 68 -6.36 -9.12 0.30
CA GLY A 68 -6.32 -9.31 -1.16
C GLY A 68 -5.02 -8.76 -1.76
N GLY A 69 -4.63 -7.56 -1.36
CA GLY A 69 -3.32 -6.97 -1.65
C GLY A 69 -2.24 -7.50 -0.73
N VAL A 70 -2.29 -7.06 0.54
CA VAL A 70 -1.32 -7.41 1.57
C VAL A 70 -2.04 -8.00 2.78
N SER A 71 -1.48 -9.07 3.32
CA SER A 71 -1.93 -9.67 4.59
C SER A 71 -0.77 -9.63 5.59
N ALA A 72 -0.95 -8.85 6.65
CA ALA A 72 0.02 -8.60 7.71
C ALA A 72 -0.47 -9.29 9.00
N ASN A 73 0.13 -10.43 9.32
CA ASN A 73 -0.29 -11.26 10.44
C ASN A 73 0.88 -11.62 11.34
N TRP A 74 0.57 -11.87 12.62
CA TRP A 74 1.49 -12.42 13.63
C TRP A 74 2.67 -11.48 13.88
N TYR A 75 2.45 -10.48 14.74
CA TYR A 75 3.51 -9.60 15.22
C TYR A 75 4.25 -8.83 14.11
N THR A 76 3.52 -8.43 13.07
CA THR A 76 4.11 -7.68 11.95
C THR A 76 3.98 -6.19 12.16
N THR A 77 4.97 -5.42 11.70
CA THR A 77 4.94 -3.96 11.82
C THR A 77 5.27 -3.25 10.50
N PRO A 78 4.45 -3.43 9.44
CA PRO A 78 4.71 -2.81 8.14
C PRO A 78 4.46 -1.30 8.18
N VAL A 79 5.39 -0.55 7.59
CA VAL A 79 5.24 0.87 7.26
C VAL A 79 4.96 1.00 5.77
N ILE A 80 3.82 1.58 5.41
CA ILE A 80 3.37 1.73 4.02
C ILE A 80 3.29 3.22 3.70
N SER A 81 4.09 3.69 2.74
CA SER A 81 4.13 5.09 2.33
C SER A 81 4.13 5.25 0.81
N ASN A 82 3.40 6.26 0.31
CA ASN A 82 3.37 6.59 -1.13
C ASN A 82 2.95 5.42 -2.01
N CYS A 83 2.14 4.50 -1.48
CA CYS A 83 1.72 3.31 -2.21
C CYS A 83 0.32 3.48 -2.78
N THR A 84 0.00 2.73 -3.84
CA THR A 84 -1.34 2.69 -4.40
C THR A 84 -1.87 1.27 -4.47
N PHE A 85 -2.95 1.04 -3.74
CA PHE A 85 -3.68 -0.22 -3.65
C PHE A 85 -4.97 -0.12 -4.46
N VAL A 86 -5.03 -0.78 -5.62
CA VAL A 86 -6.20 -0.70 -6.50
C VAL A 86 -6.74 -2.05 -6.91
N GLY A 87 -8.05 -2.25 -6.77
CA GLY A 87 -8.72 -3.43 -7.33
C GLY A 87 -8.35 -4.74 -6.65
N ASN A 88 -7.74 -4.70 -5.46
CA ASN A 88 -7.42 -5.90 -4.72
C ASN A 88 -8.66 -6.45 -4.02
N ALA A 89 -8.77 -7.78 -3.92
CA ALA A 89 -9.97 -8.44 -3.47
C ALA A 89 -9.71 -9.53 -2.42
N SER A 90 -10.44 -9.49 -1.30
CA SER A 90 -10.60 -10.63 -0.40
C SER A 90 -12.07 -11.03 -0.34
N ALA A 91 -12.48 -11.92 -1.25
CA ALA A 91 -13.90 -12.20 -1.47
C ALA A 91 -14.53 -13.06 -0.35
N GLY A 92 -13.72 -13.74 0.45
CA GLY A 92 -14.18 -14.69 1.45
C GLY A 92 -14.59 -16.04 0.86
N ASN A 93 -14.74 -17.02 1.74
CA ASN A 93 -15.25 -18.34 1.43
C ASN A 93 -16.78 -18.37 1.55
N ILE A 94 -17.42 -19.10 0.65
CA ILE A 94 -18.86 -19.31 0.67
C ILE A 94 -19.25 -20.02 1.98
N GLY A 95 -20.19 -19.43 2.73
CA GLY A 95 -20.68 -19.99 4.00
C GLY A 95 -19.88 -19.58 5.24
N GLU A 96 -18.78 -18.82 5.07
CA GLU A 96 -17.92 -18.37 6.18
C GLU A 96 -17.80 -16.83 6.27
N PRO A 97 -18.89 -16.06 6.19
CA PRO A 97 -18.84 -14.59 6.08
C PRO A 97 -18.28 -13.91 7.33
N ASN A 98 -18.19 -14.63 8.45
CA ASN A 98 -17.64 -14.11 9.69
C ASN A 98 -16.16 -14.44 9.89
N ASN A 99 -15.63 -15.40 9.13
CA ASN A 99 -14.29 -15.97 9.33
C ASN A 99 -13.34 -15.70 8.15
N THR A 100 -13.85 -15.09 7.06
CA THR A 100 -13.11 -14.85 5.83
C THR A 100 -13.59 -13.57 5.14
N GLY A 101 -12.83 -13.10 4.14
CA GLY A 101 -13.14 -11.92 3.35
C GLY A 101 -12.78 -10.62 4.06
N PHE A 102 -11.60 -10.54 4.65
CA PHE A 102 -11.14 -9.36 5.38
C PHE A 102 -10.11 -8.55 4.59
N GLY A 103 -10.34 -7.24 4.44
CA GLY A 103 -9.32 -6.32 3.94
C GLY A 103 -8.98 -6.54 2.46
N GLY A 104 -9.66 -5.81 1.57
CA GLY A 104 -9.41 -5.96 0.13
C GLY A 104 -7.99 -5.55 -0.24
N GLY A 105 -7.56 -4.37 0.23
CA GLY A 105 -6.19 -3.87 0.05
C GLY A 105 -5.23 -4.39 1.13
N LEU A 106 -5.59 -4.24 2.40
CA LEU A 106 -4.75 -4.65 3.53
C LEU A 106 -5.56 -5.35 4.63
N PHE A 107 -5.03 -6.44 5.17
CA PHE A 107 -5.47 -7.01 6.43
C PHE A 107 -4.34 -6.91 7.47
N CYS A 108 -4.62 -6.31 8.63
CA CYS A 108 -3.70 -6.19 9.77
C CYS A 108 -4.27 -6.97 10.97
N SER A 109 -3.60 -8.03 11.42
CA SER A 109 -4.13 -8.85 12.53
C SER A 109 -3.06 -9.58 13.34
N TYR A 110 -3.49 -10.25 14.42
CA TYR A 110 -2.66 -11.04 15.33
C TYR A 110 -1.50 -10.25 15.94
N GLU A 111 -1.81 -9.23 16.76
CA GLU A 111 -0.83 -8.35 17.42
C GLU A 111 0.10 -7.61 16.44
N SER A 112 -0.36 -7.38 15.21
CA SER A 112 0.36 -6.57 14.23
C SER A 112 0.05 -5.07 14.42
N ASP A 113 1.01 -4.22 14.03
CA ASP A 113 0.93 -2.77 14.11
C ASP A 113 1.32 -2.14 12.76
N CYS A 114 0.31 -1.81 11.95
CA CYS A 114 0.52 -1.24 10.62
C CYS A 114 0.47 0.29 10.67
N THR A 115 1.35 0.95 9.91
CA THR A 115 1.30 2.39 9.69
C THR A 115 1.18 2.70 8.21
N ILE A 116 0.22 3.56 7.85
CA ILE A 116 -0.04 3.98 6.47
C ILE A 116 0.03 5.51 6.38
N THR A 117 0.83 6.01 5.45
CA THR A 117 0.92 7.43 5.11
C THR A 117 0.92 7.64 3.60
N ASP A 118 0.45 8.80 3.14
CA ASP A 118 0.60 9.26 1.75
C ASP A 118 0.15 8.24 0.71
N SER A 119 -0.84 7.40 1.00
CA SER A 119 -1.18 6.24 0.17
C SER A 119 -2.62 6.30 -0.32
N ILE A 120 -2.89 5.61 -1.43
CA ILE A 120 -4.23 5.56 -2.03
C ILE A 120 -4.77 4.13 -1.97
N PHE A 121 -5.98 3.95 -1.44
CA PHE A 121 -6.73 2.70 -1.45
C PHE A 121 -8.03 2.88 -2.24
N TRP A 122 -8.05 2.40 -3.47
CA TRP A 122 -9.15 2.65 -4.40
C TRP A 122 -9.74 1.37 -4.99
N ASN A 123 -11.06 1.28 -5.08
CA ASN A 123 -11.77 0.16 -5.71
C ASN A 123 -11.35 -1.24 -5.21
N ASN A 124 -10.89 -1.35 -3.96
CA ASN A 124 -10.65 -2.65 -3.34
C ASN A 124 -11.98 -3.27 -2.87
N PHE A 125 -12.00 -4.58 -2.70
CA PHE A 125 -13.20 -5.31 -2.30
C PHE A 125 -12.91 -6.33 -1.21
N ALA A 126 -13.74 -6.35 -0.17
CA ALA A 126 -13.79 -7.44 0.80
C ALA A 126 -15.16 -7.46 1.49
N LEU A 127 -15.51 -8.58 2.11
CA LEU A 127 -16.74 -8.71 2.89
C LEU A 127 -16.71 -7.81 4.14
N LYS A 128 -15.53 -7.68 4.76
CA LYS A 128 -15.26 -6.82 5.91
C LYS A 128 -14.05 -5.95 5.61
N GLY A 129 -14.27 -4.64 5.60
CA GLY A 129 -13.22 -3.67 5.32
C GLY A 129 -12.83 -3.69 3.85
N THR A 130 -13.65 -3.04 3.00
CA THR A 130 -13.46 -3.03 1.54
C THR A 130 -12.05 -2.61 1.15
N ALA A 131 -11.52 -1.58 1.82
CA ALA A 131 -10.12 -1.18 1.71
C ALA A 131 -9.24 -1.95 2.69
N ILE A 132 -9.54 -1.85 3.99
CA ILE A 132 -8.64 -2.32 5.05
C ILE A 132 -9.45 -2.99 6.16
N ALA A 133 -8.91 -4.06 6.75
CA ALA A 133 -9.46 -4.69 7.94
C ALA A 133 -8.40 -4.82 9.04
N VAL A 134 -8.79 -4.54 10.28
CA VAL A 134 -7.97 -4.70 11.48
C VAL A 134 -8.61 -5.78 12.36
N GLY A 135 -7.96 -6.94 12.50
CA GLY A 135 -8.53 -8.15 13.11
C GLY A 135 -7.94 -8.49 14.48
N GLY A 136 -8.76 -9.06 15.37
CA GLY A 136 -8.41 -9.35 16.76
C GLY A 136 -7.92 -10.78 17.06
N GLY A 137 -7.58 -11.58 16.06
CA GLY A 137 -7.21 -12.99 16.25
C GLY A 137 -8.42 -13.91 16.41
N PHE A 138 -8.37 -14.84 17.37
CA PHE A 138 -9.43 -15.84 17.60
C PHE A 138 -10.17 -15.61 18.93
N GLU A 139 -11.40 -16.11 19.04
CA GLU A 139 -12.24 -15.95 20.25
C GLU A 139 -11.54 -16.38 21.54
N PHE A 140 -10.76 -17.47 21.50
CA PHE A 140 -10.04 -18.01 22.66
C PHE A 140 -8.54 -17.67 22.67
N ASP A 141 -8.05 -16.91 21.68
CA ASP A 141 -6.68 -16.42 21.58
C ASP A 141 -6.71 -15.02 20.95
N GLN A 142 -7.16 -14.06 21.76
CA GLN A 142 -7.32 -12.67 21.35
C GLN A 142 -5.96 -12.00 21.19
N ARG A 143 -5.76 -11.40 20.03
CA ARG A 143 -4.49 -10.83 19.55
C ARG A 143 -4.77 -9.53 18.81
N PHE A 144 -5.18 -8.52 19.57
CA PHE A 144 -5.63 -7.25 19.02
C PHE A 144 -4.53 -6.53 18.26
N ALA A 145 -4.87 -6.13 17.03
CA ALA A 145 -3.97 -5.37 16.17
C ALA A 145 -4.23 -3.86 16.26
N THR A 146 -3.24 -3.10 15.83
CA THR A 146 -3.32 -1.65 15.70
C THR A 146 -3.04 -1.23 14.27
N LEU A 147 -3.73 -0.18 13.83
CA LEU A 147 -3.50 0.47 12.55
C LEU A 147 -3.48 1.98 12.76
N ALA A 148 -2.49 2.66 12.20
CA ALA A 148 -2.45 4.11 12.07
C ALA A 148 -2.51 4.51 10.60
N ILE A 149 -3.34 5.49 10.26
CA ILE A 149 -3.48 6.01 8.90
C ILE A 149 -3.51 7.54 8.95
N SER A 150 -2.67 8.20 8.15
CA SER A 150 -2.75 9.65 7.93
C SER A 150 -2.41 10.03 6.49
N TYR A 151 -2.84 11.21 6.05
CA TYR A 151 -2.54 11.77 4.73
C TYR A 151 -2.77 10.78 3.58
N SER A 152 -3.83 9.97 3.66
CA SER A 152 -4.11 8.92 2.69
C SER A 152 -5.50 9.09 2.10
N ASP A 153 -5.67 8.70 0.84
CA ASP A 153 -6.96 8.71 0.16
C ASP A 153 -7.55 7.29 0.16
N ILE A 154 -8.67 7.12 0.86
CA ILE A 154 -9.34 5.82 1.00
C ILE A 154 -10.76 5.97 0.49
N LYS A 155 -11.11 5.24 -0.56
CA LYS A 155 -12.48 5.23 -1.07
C LYS A 155 -13.47 4.85 0.04
N ASP A 156 -14.53 5.65 0.19
CA ASP A 156 -15.53 5.54 1.26
C ASP A 156 -14.96 5.84 2.68
N GLY A 157 -13.75 6.39 2.74
CA GLY A 157 -13.09 6.92 3.93
C GLY A 157 -12.98 5.92 5.07
N ARG A 158 -13.26 6.40 6.29
CA ARG A 158 -13.23 5.61 7.52
C ARG A 158 -14.16 4.39 7.47
N SER A 159 -15.24 4.45 6.69
CA SER A 159 -16.23 3.38 6.58
C SER A 159 -15.73 2.16 5.81
N ALA A 160 -14.73 2.34 4.95
CA ALA A 160 -14.03 1.24 4.26
C ALA A 160 -13.06 0.47 5.15
N VAL A 161 -12.83 0.94 6.38
CA VAL A 161 -11.94 0.28 7.36
C VAL A 161 -12.77 -0.46 8.40
N TRP A 162 -12.76 -1.78 8.35
CA TRP A 162 -13.35 -2.60 9.40
C TRP A 162 -12.35 -2.78 10.54
N VAL A 163 -12.83 -2.69 11.79
CA VAL A 163 -12.02 -2.84 12.99
C VAL A 163 -12.77 -3.79 13.91
N ASP A 164 -12.12 -4.89 14.26
CA ASP A 164 -12.65 -5.89 15.17
C ASP A 164 -12.71 -5.37 16.61
N ASP A 165 -13.52 -6.01 17.44
CA ASP A 165 -13.65 -5.66 18.84
C ASP A 165 -12.30 -5.80 19.56
N GLY A 166 -11.90 -4.76 20.30
CA GLY A 166 -10.61 -4.68 21.00
C GLY A 166 -9.42 -4.23 20.14
N CYS A 167 -9.56 -4.18 18.82
CA CYS A 167 -8.54 -3.62 17.94
C CYS A 167 -8.57 -2.09 17.93
N THR A 168 -7.44 -1.47 17.57
CA THR A 168 -7.29 -0.02 17.56
C THR A 168 -7.10 0.51 16.15
N LEU A 169 -7.86 1.54 15.79
CA LEU A 169 -7.57 2.37 14.61
C LEU A 169 -7.31 3.81 15.03
N ASN A 170 -6.09 4.26 14.76
CA ASN A 170 -5.66 5.63 14.88
C ASN A 170 -5.89 6.35 13.54
N TRP A 171 -7.06 6.97 13.39
CA TRP A 171 -7.39 7.78 12.22
C TRP A 171 -6.79 9.18 12.36
N GLY A 172 -5.60 9.37 11.79
CA GLY A 172 -4.87 10.62 11.81
C GLY A 172 -5.46 11.70 10.90
N ALA A 173 -4.74 12.83 10.82
CA ALA A 173 -5.10 13.96 9.98
C ALA A 173 -4.82 13.68 8.49
N GLY A 174 -5.36 14.54 7.62
CA GLY A 174 -5.05 14.55 6.19
C GLY A 174 -5.68 13.43 5.38
N ASN A 175 -6.41 12.50 5.99
CA ASN A 175 -7.11 11.46 5.24
C ASN A 175 -8.30 12.03 4.46
N ILE A 176 -8.46 11.61 3.21
CA ILE A 176 -9.54 12.00 2.29
C ILE A 176 -10.21 10.76 1.69
N ASP A 177 -11.34 10.96 1.00
CA ASP A 177 -12.11 9.91 0.33
C ASP A 177 -12.69 10.38 -1.02
N ASP A 178 -11.91 11.18 -1.75
CA ASP A 178 -12.31 11.78 -3.02
C ASP A 178 -11.64 11.05 -4.20
N ASP A 179 -12.33 10.97 -5.35
CA ASP A 179 -11.79 10.28 -6.54
C ASP A 179 -10.39 10.81 -6.90
N PRO A 180 -9.34 9.95 -6.89
CA PRO A 180 -7.96 10.36 -7.16
C PRO A 180 -7.76 10.80 -8.62
N LEU A 181 -8.77 10.68 -9.48
CA LEU A 181 -8.73 11.08 -10.88
C LEU A 181 -7.55 10.44 -11.62
N PHE A 182 -7.36 9.14 -11.42
CA PHE A 182 -6.31 8.39 -12.10
C PHE A 182 -6.42 8.56 -13.62
N THR A 183 -5.29 8.82 -14.26
CA THR A 183 -5.17 8.95 -15.71
C THR A 183 -4.04 8.08 -16.23
N MET A 184 -4.07 7.81 -17.54
CA MET A 184 -2.97 7.16 -18.25
C MET A 184 -1.91 8.20 -18.60
N GLY A 185 -0.65 7.87 -18.31
CA GLY A 185 0.54 8.61 -18.72
C GLY A 185 1.54 7.73 -19.44
N LEU A 186 2.81 8.16 -19.49
CA LEU A 186 3.84 7.53 -20.31
C LEU A 186 4.19 6.10 -19.88
N LEU A 187 4.22 5.84 -18.57
CA LEU A 187 4.61 4.54 -17.99
C LEU A 187 3.42 3.68 -17.55
N GLY A 188 2.20 4.04 -17.96
CA GLY A 188 0.98 3.28 -17.69
C GLY A 188 -0.11 4.09 -17.00
N ASN A 189 -0.96 3.39 -16.24
CA ASN A 189 -2.02 4.01 -15.43
C ASN A 189 -1.46 4.51 -14.09
N TYR A 190 -2.33 5.16 -13.31
CA TYR A 190 -2.09 5.65 -11.94
C TYR A 190 -1.25 6.92 -11.84
N TYR A 191 -1.17 7.69 -12.92
CA TYR A 191 -0.88 9.12 -12.83
C TYR A 191 -2.08 9.86 -12.24
N LEU A 192 -1.85 10.99 -11.57
CA LEU A 192 -2.91 11.85 -11.06
C LEU A 192 -3.29 12.88 -12.12
N GLY A 193 -4.60 13.09 -12.32
CA GLY A 193 -5.06 14.13 -13.23
C GLY A 193 -4.61 15.51 -12.79
N GLN A 194 -3.93 16.27 -13.66
CA GLN A 194 -3.52 17.64 -13.38
C GLN A 194 -3.79 18.56 -14.57
N THR A 195 -4.43 19.70 -14.35
CA THR A 195 -4.68 20.68 -15.42
C THR A 195 -3.38 21.25 -16.00
N GLY A 196 -2.33 21.32 -15.17
CA GLY A 196 -0.99 21.72 -15.60
C GLY A 196 -0.37 20.76 -16.63
N ALA A 197 -0.75 19.48 -16.61
CA ALA A 197 -0.30 18.46 -17.55
C ALA A 197 -1.33 18.17 -18.67
N GLY A 198 -2.40 18.99 -18.75
CA GLY A 198 -3.40 18.93 -19.82
C GLY A 198 -4.66 18.11 -19.52
N GLN A 199 -4.81 17.55 -18.31
CA GLN A 199 -6.07 16.89 -17.91
C GLN A 199 -7.16 17.92 -17.56
N SER A 200 -8.41 17.49 -17.51
CA SER A 200 -9.56 18.39 -17.30
C SER A 200 -9.71 18.90 -15.86
N ARG A 201 -9.08 18.24 -14.88
CA ARG A 201 -9.24 18.52 -13.44
C ARG A 201 -7.95 18.19 -12.71
N ASN A 202 -7.72 18.87 -11.58
CA ASN A 202 -6.70 18.47 -10.61
C ASN A 202 -7.27 17.40 -9.68
N SER A 203 -6.51 16.34 -9.49
CA SER A 203 -6.77 15.32 -8.48
C SER A 203 -6.72 15.93 -7.08
N PRO A 204 -7.60 15.49 -6.16
CA PRO A 204 -7.55 15.89 -4.75
C PRO A 204 -6.30 15.37 -4.03
N CYS A 205 -5.60 14.39 -4.61
CA CYS A 205 -4.39 13.80 -4.05
C CYS A 205 -3.12 14.63 -4.33
N VAL A 206 -3.23 15.70 -5.13
CA VAL A 206 -2.09 16.55 -5.50
C VAL A 206 -1.79 17.54 -4.38
N ASP A 207 -0.51 17.66 -4.01
CA ASP A 207 0.00 18.49 -2.91
C ASP A 207 -0.72 18.22 -1.57
N ALA A 208 -1.20 17.00 -1.36
CA ALA A 208 -2.07 16.64 -0.23
C ALA A 208 -1.42 15.72 0.81
N GLY A 209 -0.17 15.30 0.58
CA GLY A 209 0.59 14.42 1.46
C GLY A 209 1.11 15.07 2.74
N SER A 210 1.88 14.29 3.48
CA SER A 210 2.26 14.56 4.88
C SER A 210 3.43 15.53 5.04
N ASP A 211 4.32 15.61 4.06
CA ASP A 211 5.52 16.43 4.09
C ASP A 211 5.99 16.80 2.67
N TYR A 212 7.12 17.49 2.56
CA TYR A 212 7.74 17.80 1.29
C TYR A 212 8.24 16.55 0.56
N ALA A 213 8.06 16.49 -0.77
CA ALA A 213 8.58 15.43 -1.63
C ALA A 213 10.09 15.18 -1.43
N SER A 214 10.85 16.20 -1.02
CA SER A 214 12.27 16.08 -0.68
C SER A 214 12.56 15.28 0.58
N TYR A 215 11.69 15.34 1.58
CA TYR A 215 11.90 14.64 2.86
C TYR A 215 11.43 13.19 2.81
N VAL A 216 10.50 12.87 1.91
CA VAL A 216 10.03 11.49 1.67
C VAL A 216 10.77 10.78 0.53
N GLY A 217 11.74 11.45 -0.10
CA GLY A 217 12.63 10.83 -1.10
C GLY A 217 12.07 10.73 -2.52
N LEU A 218 11.16 11.63 -2.91
CA LEU A 218 10.40 11.56 -4.17
C LEU A 218 10.70 12.66 -5.20
N ILE A 219 11.70 13.53 -5.00
CA ILE A 219 12.10 14.59 -5.97
C ILE A 219 12.38 14.05 -7.40
N GLY A 220 12.84 12.81 -7.50
CA GLY A 220 13.14 12.14 -8.77
C GLY A 220 11.94 11.53 -9.49
N TYR A 221 10.74 11.62 -8.93
CA TYR A 221 9.54 10.94 -9.40
C TYR A 221 8.44 11.93 -9.80
N THR A 222 7.37 11.41 -10.38
CA THR A 222 6.25 12.22 -10.87
C THR A 222 4.92 11.47 -10.79
N THR A 223 3.85 12.18 -10.47
CA THR A 223 2.46 11.75 -10.65
C THR A 223 1.84 12.32 -11.93
N ARG A 224 2.58 13.15 -12.67
CA ARG A 224 2.08 13.91 -13.83
C ARG A 224 2.38 13.23 -15.14
N THR A 225 1.45 13.34 -16.08
CA THR A 225 1.59 12.72 -17.41
C THR A 225 2.61 13.44 -18.31
N ASP A 226 3.05 14.65 -17.95
CA ASP A 226 4.02 15.46 -18.69
C ASP A 226 5.46 15.32 -18.17
N ASP A 227 5.72 14.35 -17.28
CA ASP A 227 7.04 14.02 -16.69
C ASP A 227 7.66 15.14 -15.83
N THR A 228 6.87 16.16 -15.46
CA THR A 228 7.28 17.20 -14.51
C THR A 228 7.44 16.57 -13.12
N PRO A 229 8.59 16.75 -12.44
CA PRO A 229 8.82 16.15 -11.13
C PRO A 229 7.81 16.66 -10.09
N ASP A 230 7.50 15.80 -9.14
CA ASP A 230 6.78 16.23 -7.95
C ASP A 230 7.68 17.12 -7.08
N THR A 231 7.14 18.25 -6.63
CA THR A 231 7.89 19.27 -5.88
C THR A 231 6.96 19.97 -4.90
N GLY A 232 7.48 20.37 -3.74
CA GLY A 232 6.62 20.96 -2.71
C GLY A 232 6.09 19.86 -1.80
N ILE A 233 4.82 19.96 -1.40
CA ILE A 233 4.17 18.91 -0.60
C ILE A 233 3.99 17.70 -1.50
N VAL A 234 4.33 16.50 -1.00
CA VAL A 234 4.23 15.28 -1.80
C VAL A 234 2.79 14.99 -2.19
N ASP A 235 2.57 14.49 -3.39
CA ASP A 235 1.30 13.92 -3.77
C ASP A 235 1.02 12.62 -2.98
N MET A 236 -0.25 12.25 -2.81
CA MET A 236 -0.58 10.93 -2.28
C MET A 236 -0.44 9.85 -3.37
N GLY A 237 -0.02 8.66 -2.97
CA GLY A 237 0.05 7.48 -3.81
C GLY A 237 1.37 7.33 -4.58
N TYR A 238 1.31 6.46 -5.59
CA TYR A 238 2.46 6.03 -6.37
C TYR A 238 2.94 7.11 -7.33
N HIS A 239 4.25 7.30 -7.35
CA HIS A 239 4.94 8.18 -8.26
C HIS A 239 5.76 7.36 -9.26
N HIS A 240 5.61 7.69 -10.53
CA HIS A 240 6.35 7.07 -11.61
C HIS A 240 7.80 7.59 -11.65
N PRO A 241 8.78 6.74 -11.97
CA PRO A 241 10.14 7.22 -12.23
C PRO A 241 10.16 8.08 -13.49
N ARG A 242 11.00 9.10 -13.52
CA ARG A 242 11.12 9.99 -14.67
C ARG A 242 11.83 9.33 -15.84
N THR A 243 11.48 9.73 -17.06
CA THR A 243 11.91 9.03 -18.28
C THR A 243 13.26 9.48 -18.83
N GLU A 244 13.74 10.65 -18.41
CA GLU A 244 15.07 11.17 -18.72
C GLU A 244 15.84 11.41 -17.41
N PRO A 245 16.97 10.72 -17.16
CA PRO A 245 17.86 11.11 -16.06
C PRO A 245 18.35 12.52 -16.37
N CYS A 246 17.96 13.51 -15.56
CA CYS A 246 18.28 14.89 -15.91
C CYS A 246 19.80 15.06 -16.02
N ARG A 247 20.22 15.66 -17.14
CA ARG A 247 21.61 15.69 -17.60
C ARG A 247 22.59 16.45 -16.69
N LEU A 248 22.12 17.03 -15.59
CA LEU A 248 22.83 17.90 -14.63
C LEU A 248 22.07 18.00 -13.28
N CYS A 249 21.46 16.91 -12.78
CA CYS A 249 20.79 16.89 -11.48
C CYS A 249 21.53 15.96 -10.50
N ASP A 250 21.09 15.94 -9.25
CA ASP A 250 21.56 15.06 -8.18
C ASP A 250 21.47 13.59 -8.65
N LEU A 251 22.59 13.09 -9.19
CA LEU A 251 22.74 11.78 -9.81
C LEU A 251 22.77 10.67 -8.76
N VAL A 252 23.08 10.99 -7.50
CA VAL A 252 22.98 10.03 -6.39
C VAL A 252 21.60 10.00 -5.74
N MET A 253 20.70 10.91 -6.13
CA MET A 253 19.33 11.05 -5.63
C MET A 253 19.27 11.25 -4.11
N ASP A 254 20.19 12.03 -3.53
CA ASP A 254 20.26 12.36 -2.09
C ASP A 254 19.65 13.73 -1.70
N GLY A 255 19.04 14.41 -2.67
CA GLY A 255 18.48 15.76 -2.55
C GLY A 255 19.52 16.89 -2.60
N ILE A 256 20.81 16.59 -2.77
CA ILE A 256 21.90 17.57 -2.69
C ILE A 256 22.82 17.46 -3.91
N ILE A 257 22.74 18.45 -4.81
CA ILE A 257 23.68 18.55 -5.94
C ILE A 257 25.09 18.88 -5.43
N ASN A 258 25.98 17.88 -5.39
CA ASN A 258 27.35 17.96 -4.90
C ASN A 258 28.34 17.09 -5.71
N PHE A 259 29.59 16.98 -5.25
CA PHE A 259 30.63 16.25 -5.98
C PHE A 259 30.38 14.73 -6.09
N ARG A 260 29.50 14.17 -5.26
CA ARG A 260 29.08 12.77 -5.37
C ARG A 260 28.30 12.52 -6.65
N ASP A 261 27.53 13.51 -7.11
CA ASP A 261 26.82 13.43 -8.39
C ASP A 261 27.78 13.41 -9.56
N PHE A 262 28.76 14.32 -9.52
CA PHE A 262 29.80 14.38 -10.54
C PHE A 262 30.63 13.10 -10.62
N ALA A 263 30.82 12.38 -9.51
CA ALA A 263 31.60 11.15 -9.49
C ALA A 263 30.92 9.97 -10.22
N ILE A 264 29.60 10.03 -10.46
CA ILE A 264 28.90 9.01 -11.28
C ILE A 264 29.22 9.16 -12.78
N LEU A 265 29.63 10.35 -13.22
CA LEU A 265 29.95 10.64 -14.63
C LEU A 265 31.43 10.42 -15.00
N ALA A 266 32.30 10.08 -14.02
CA ALA A 266 33.74 9.90 -14.18
C ALA A 266 34.13 8.42 -14.29
#